data_AF-A0A0V1AE85-F1
#
_entry.id   AF-A0A0V1AE85-F1
#
_cell.length_a   1.000
_cell.length_b   1.000
_cell.length_c   1.000
_cell.angle_alpha   90.00
_cell.angle_beta   90.00
_cell.angle_gamma   90.00
#
_symmetry.space_group_name_H-M   'P 1'
#
loop_
_entity.id
_entity.type
_entity.pdbx_description
1 polymer ?
#
loop_
_entity_poly.entity_id
_entity_poly.type
_entity_poly.pdbx_seq_one_letter_code
_entity_poly.pdbx_strand_id
1 'polypeptide(L)'
;MKTKDEVLRCLKTALTEIKQETGRDVQRIRTDRGTEFANRELDNFLTEKKIVHEKTPPYTPQCNGMAERENRTLVEKARAMLHTRNLPRCLWAEAVHTAAYLLNRIPNRKEITKTPYEE
;
A
#
# COMPACT_ATOMS: atom_id res chain seq x y z
N MET A 1 -10.50 -8.40 1.37
CA MET A 1 -9.73 -9.46 2.05
C MET A 1 -10.55 -9.96 3.21
N LYS A 2 -10.92 -11.23 3.21
CA LYS A 2 -11.74 -11.85 4.26
C LYS A 2 -10.94 -12.88 5.09
N THR A 3 -9.81 -13.37 4.58
CA THR A 3 -9.03 -14.42 5.24
C THR A 3 -7.53 -14.09 5.27
N LYS A 4 -6.80 -14.70 6.20
CA LYS A 4 -5.34 -14.48 6.38
C LYS A 4 -4.53 -14.92 5.16
N ASP A 5 -4.97 -15.99 4.51
CA ASP A 5 -4.32 -16.56 3.32
C ASP A 5 -4.41 -15.61 2.12
N GLU A 6 -5.52 -14.86 2.00
CA GLU A 6 -5.65 -13.82 0.96
C GLU A 6 -4.62 -12.71 1.15
N VAL A 7 -4.34 -12.31 2.39
CA VAL A 7 -3.37 -11.26 2.71
C VAL A 7 -1.97 -11.68 2.28
N LEU A 8 -1.55 -12.89 2.65
CA LEU A 8 -0.23 -13.39 2.27
C LEU A 8 -0.09 -13.53 0.75
N ARG A 9 -1.14 -14.02 0.07
CA ARG A 9 -1.14 -14.14 -1.39
C ARG A 9 -0.98 -12.77 -2.07
N CYS A 10 -1.78 -11.79 -1.68
CA CYS A 10 -1.69 -10.45 -2.24
C CYS A 10 -0.35 -9.79 -1.92
N LEU A 11 0.21 -10.00 -0.73
CA LEU A 11 1.53 -9.47 -0.38
C LEU A 11 2.63 -10.07 -1.26
N LYS A 12 2.59 -11.39 -1.52
CA LYS A 12 3.53 -12.06 -2.44
C LYS A 12 3.48 -11.45 -3.84
N THR A 13 2.27 -11.25 -4.36
CA THR A 13 2.06 -10.60 -5.66
C THR A 13 2.62 -9.17 -5.64
N ALA A 14 2.25 -8.35 -4.66
CA ALA A 14 2.69 -6.96 -4.57
C ALA A 14 4.21 -6.81 -4.46
N LEU A 15 4.89 -7.65 -3.66
CA LEU A 15 6.35 -7.62 -3.56
C LEU A 15 7.04 -7.99 -4.88
N THR A 16 6.44 -8.90 -5.65
CA THR A 16 6.96 -9.30 -6.96
C THR A 16 6.78 -8.17 -7.98
N GLU A 17 5.60 -7.54 -8.00
CA GLU A 17 5.30 -6.39 -8.86
C GLU A 17 6.22 -5.20 -8.55
N ILE A 18 6.39 -4.84 -7.27
CA ILE A 18 7.30 -3.77 -6.84
C ILE A 18 8.72 -4.04 -7.35
N LYS A 19 9.21 -5.28 -7.21
CA LYS A 19 10.54 -5.66 -7.68
C LYS A 19 10.67 -5.56 -9.20
N GLN A 20 9.64 -5.96 -9.95
CA GLN A 20 9.64 -5.88 -11.41
C GLN A 20 9.58 -4.45 -11.92
N GLU A 21 8.76 -3.59 -11.31
CA GLU A 21 8.57 -2.21 -11.74
C GLU A 21 9.75 -1.31 -11.35
N THR A 22 10.29 -1.48 -10.15
CA THR A 22 11.34 -0.59 -9.61
C THR A 22 12.75 -1.15 -9.74
N GLY A 23 12.89 -2.47 -9.97
CA GLY A 23 14.17 -3.17 -9.91
C GLY A 23 14.76 -3.28 -8.50
N ARG A 24 14.06 -2.80 -7.46
CA ARG A 24 14.54 -2.73 -6.07
C ARG A 24 13.90 -3.82 -5.21
N ASP A 25 14.71 -4.43 -4.35
CA ASP A 25 14.22 -5.38 -3.34
C ASP A 25 13.71 -4.65 -2.09
N VAL A 26 12.54 -5.05 -1.61
CA VAL A 26 11.97 -4.53 -0.35
C VAL A 26 12.75 -5.11 0.82
N GLN A 27 13.34 -4.24 1.64
CA GLN A 27 14.16 -4.67 2.78
C GLN A 27 13.39 -4.74 4.11
N ARG A 28 12.37 -3.88 4.28
CA ARG A 28 11.61 -3.77 5.53
C ARG A 28 10.14 -3.51 5.23
N ILE A 29 9.28 -4.13 6.03
CA ILE A 29 7.83 -3.91 6.00
C ILE A 29 7.39 -3.60 7.42
N ARG A 30 6.59 -2.55 7.57
CA ARG A 30 5.98 -2.18 8.85
C ARG A 30 4.48 -2.37 8.77
N THR A 31 3.91 -3.14 9.69
CA THR A 31 2.46 -3.36 9.79
C THR A 31 1.97 -3.07 11.20
N ASP A 32 0.65 -2.91 11.33
CA ASP A 32 0.03 -3.01 12.65
C ASP A 32 0.01 -4.46 13.17
N ARG A 33 -0.48 -4.63 14.39
CA ARG A 33 -0.69 -5.96 15.00
C ARG A 33 -2.04 -6.58 14.61
N GLY A 34 -2.59 -6.21 13.45
CA GLY A 34 -3.76 -6.86 12.88
C GLY A 34 -3.53 -8.37 12.81
N THR A 35 -4.54 -9.16 13.13
CA THR A 35 -4.42 -10.63 13.23
C THR A 35 -4.05 -11.30 11.90
N GLU A 36 -4.27 -10.58 10.80
CA GLU A 36 -3.91 -10.91 9.44
C GLU A 36 -2.41 -10.72 9.16
N PHE A 37 -1.75 -9.75 9.81
CA PHE A 37 -0.30 -9.51 9.71
C PHE A 37 0.48 -10.15 10.87
N ALA A 38 -0.19 -10.48 11.98
CA ALA A 38 0.40 -11.20 13.10
C ALA A 38 0.19 -12.72 12.97
N ASN A 39 0.77 -13.34 11.94
CA ASN A 39 0.66 -14.78 11.71
C ASN A 39 2.03 -15.42 11.38
N ARG A 40 2.18 -16.71 11.72
CA ARG A 40 3.46 -17.45 11.58
C ARG A 40 3.84 -17.67 10.12
N GLU A 41 2.87 -17.84 9.24
CA GLU A 41 3.13 -18.09 7.81
C GLU A 41 3.76 -16.86 7.14
N LEU A 42 3.26 -15.67 7.47
CA LEU A 42 3.79 -14.39 7.02
C LEU A 42 5.20 -14.16 7.59
N ASP A 43 5.39 -14.38 8.90
CA ASP A 43 6.71 -14.21 9.52
C ASP A 43 7.76 -15.16 8.90
N ASN A 44 7.39 -16.41 8.60
CA ASN A 44 8.27 -17.37 7.91
C ASN A 44 8.60 -16.90 6.48
N PHE A 45 7.60 -16.46 5.73
CA PHE A 45 7.78 -15.96 4.36
C PHE A 45 8.69 -14.73 4.32
N LEU A 46 8.48 -13.76 5.21
CA LEU A 46 9.31 -12.55 5.28
C LEU A 46 10.75 -12.89 5.69
N THR A 47 10.93 -13.85 6.60
CA THR A 47 12.25 -14.34 7.01
C THR A 47 12.98 -15.03 5.84
N GLU A 48 12.28 -15.87 5.07
CA GLU A 48 12.82 -16.53 3.87
C GLU A 48 13.28 -15.49 2.83
N LYS A 49 12.50 -14.42 2.65
CA LYS A 49 12.83 -13.30 1.77
C LYS A 49 13.84 -12.32 2.36
N LYS A 50 14.32 -12.55 3.59
CA LYS A 50 15.24 -11.66 4.33
C LYS A 50 14.68 -10.23 4.50
N ILE A 51 13.37 -10.10 4.61
CA ILE A 51 12.65 -8.85 4.82
C ILE A 51 12.42 -8.68 6.32
N VAL A 52 12.82 -7.54 6.88
CA VAL A 52 12.58 -7.22 8.29
C VAL A 52 11.11 -6.84 8.48
N HIS A 53 10.42 -7.59 9.34
CA HIS A 53 9.03 -7.30 9.70
C HIS A 53 8.97 -6.48 10.99
N GLU A 54 8.55 -5.23 10.90
CA GLU A 54 8.36 -4.33 12.04
C GLU A 54 6.88 -4.24 12.42
N LYS A 55 6.52 -4.74 13.60
CA LYS A 55 5.16 -4.67 14.12
C LYS A 55 5.01 -3.46 15.01
N THR A 56 4.08 -2.56 14.71
CA THR A 56 3.86 -1.37 15.55
C THR A 56 3.41 -1.77 16.96
N PRO A 57 3.74 -0.98 17.99
CA PRO A 57 3.25 -1.24 19.34
C PRO A 57 1.72 -1.05 19.41
N PRO A 58 1.03 -1.78 20.31
CA PRO A 58 -0.40 -1.59 20.52
C PRO A 58 -0.70 -0.14 20.91
N TYR A 59 -1.87 0.37 20.55
CA TYR A 59 -2.33 1.72 20.89
C TYR A 59 -1.40 2.86 20.44
N THR A 60 -0.58 2.63 19.41
CA THR A 60 0.30 3.65 18.82
C THR A 60 -0.01 3.90 17.33
N PRO A 61 -1.20 4.42 16.97
CA PRO A 61 -1.57 4.68 15.57
C PRO A 61 -0.59 5.59 14.84
N GLN A 62 0.09 6.47 15.59
CA GLN A 62 1.08 7.41 15.05
C GLN A 62 2.24 6.70 14.33
N CYS A 63 2.61 5.48 14.76
CA CYS A 63 3.66 4.68 14.13
C CYS A 63 3.30 4.18 12.73
N ASN A 64 2.00 4.08 12.42
CA ASN A 64 1.49 3.70 11.10
C ASN A 64 0.87 4.89 10.34
N GLY A 65 1.00 6.11 10.89
CA GLY A 65 0.28 7.27 10.39
C GLY A 65 0.64 7.67 8.96
N MET A 66 1.79 7.25 8.43
CA MET A 66 2.12 7.46 7.02
C MET A 66 1.26 6.59 6.11
N ALA A 67 1.21 5.28 6.34
CA ALA A 67 0.38 4.37 5.55
C ALA A 67 -1.10 4.72 5.67
N GLU A 68 -1.57 5.07 6.87
CA GLU A 68 -2.96 5.51 7.08
C GLU A 68 -3.30 6.78 6.28
N ARG A 69 -2.39 7.77 6.26
CA ARG A 69 -2.59 9.01 5.49
C ARG A 69 -2.62 8.74 3.99
N GLU A 70 -1.69 7.94 3.48
CA GLU A 70 -1.65 7.59 2.05
C GLU A 70 -2.91 6.82 1.63
N ASN A 71 -3.33 5.83 2.41
CA ASN A 71 -4.58 5.10 2.16
C ASN A 71 -5.80 6.01 2.15
N ARG A 72 -5.87 6.96 3.10
CA ARG A 72 -6.95 7.96 3.13
C ARG A 72 -6.93 8.83 1.87
N THR A 73 -5.77 9.36 1.49
CA THR A 73 -5.63 10.20 0.29
C THR A 73 -6.03 9.45 -0.98
N LEU A 74 -5.63 8.18 -1.11
CA LEU A 74 -6.01 7.34 -2.24
C LEU A 74 -7.54 7.15 -2.33
N VAL A 75 -8.17 6.80 -1.22
CA VAL A 75 -9.64 6.58 -1.14
C VAL A 75 -10.41 7.87 -1.39
N GLU A 76 -9.95 9.00 -0.84
CA GLU A 76 -10.57 10.31 -1.06
C GLU A 76 -10.49 10.74 -2.52
N LYS A 77 -9.34 10.55 -3.19
CA LYS A 77 -9.19 10.85 -4.61
C LYS A 77 -10.08 9.96 -5.49
N ALA A 78 -10.13 8.66 -5.21
CA ALA A 78 -11.01 7.75 -5.94
C ALA A 78 -12.50 8.14 -5.78
N ARG A 79 -12.93 8.46 -4.55
CA ARG A 79 -14.28 8.96 -4.29
C ARG A 79 -14.57 10.26 -5.04
N ALA A 80 -13.65 11.22 -4.99
CA ALA A 80 -13.80 12.49 -5.68
C ALA A 80 -14.01 12.27 -7.19
N MET A 81 -13.18 11.44 -7.84
CA MET A 81 -13.32 11.12 -9.27
C MET A 81 -14.71 10.56 -9.61
N LEU A 82 -15.20 9.61 -8.81
CA LEU A 82 -16.52 9.02 -9.04
C LEU A 82 -17.65 10.04 -8.83
N HIS A 83 -17.57 10.84 -7.78
CA HIS A 83 -18.60 11.83 -7.44
C HIS A 83 -18.64 12.99 -8.45
N THR A 84 -17.49 13.51 -8.90
CA THR A 84 -17.43 14.65 -9.83
C THR A 84 -18.12 14.36 -11.16
N ARG A 85 -18.09 13.09 -11.62
CA ARG A 85 -18.67 12.67 -12.90
C ARG A 85 -19.90 11.78 -12.75
N ASN A 86 -20.43 11.66 -11.53
CA ASN A 86 -21.55 10.79 -11.17
C ASN A 86 -21.39 9.36 -11.75
N LEU A 87 -20.18 8.82 -11.65
CA LEU A 87 -19.84 7.51 -12.20
C LEU A 87 -20.41 6.40 -11.32
N PRO A 88 -20.78 5.25 -11.93
CA PRO A 88 -21.30 4.12 -11.18
C PRO A 88 -20.23 3.54 -10.25
N ARG A 89 -20.67 3.06 -9.08
CA ARG A 89 -19.80 2.47 -8.06
C ARG A 89 -19.09 1.18 -8.53
N CYS A 90 -19.54 0.56 -9.61
CA CYS A 90 -18.83 -0.56 -10.22
C CYS A 90 -17.42 -0.19 -10.69
N LEU A 91 -17.19 1.09 -11.03
CA LEU A 91 -15.87 1.60 -11.45
C LEU A 91 -14.94 1.92 -10.26
N TRP A 92 -15.23 1.40 -9.07
CA TRP A 92 -14.44 1.69 -7.87
C TRP A 92 -12.98 1.22 -8.02
N ALA A 93 -12.75 0.03 -8.57
CA ALA A 93 -11.41 -0.51 -8.73
C ALA A 93 -10.58 0.35 -9.71
N GLU A 94 -11.20 0.76 -10.81
CA GLU A 94 -10.62 1.61 -11.85
C GLU A 94 -10.33 3.01 -11.31
N ALA A 95 -11.23 3.58 -10.50
CA ALA A 95 -11.02 4.87 -9.86
C ALA A 95 -9.86 4.85 -8.86
N VAL A 96 -9.74 3.79 -8.05
CA VAL A 96 -8.61 3.62 -7.13
C VAL A 96 -7.30 3.43 -7.90
N HIS A 97 -7.30 2.60 -8.94
CA HIS A 97 -6.13 2.40 -9.79
C HIS A 97 -5.68 3.72 -10.45
N THR A 98 -6.63 4.49 -10.98
CA THR A 98 -6.36 5.81 -11.58
C THR A 98 -5.82 6.79 -10.55
N ALA A 99 -6.38 6.80 -9.33
CA ALA A 99 -5.89 7.64 -8.24
C ALA A 99 -4.44 7.30 -7.85
N ALA A 100 -4.10 6.01 -7.75
CA ALA A 100 -2.73 5.56 -7.48
C ALA A 100 -1.77 5.97 -8.60
N TYR A 101 -2.18 5.76 -9.86
CA TYR A 101 -1.39 6.16 -11.03
C TYR A 101 -1.07 7.66 -11.03
N LEU A 102 -2.07 8.51 -10.76
CA LEU A 102 -1.88 9.95 -10.68
C LEU A 102 -1.00 10.35 -9.49
N LEU A 103 -1.19 9.76 -8.32
CA LEU A 103 -0.39 10.04 -7.13
C LEU A 103 1.10 9.76 -7.36
N ASN A 104 1.43 8.67 -8.06
CA ASN A 104 2.81 8.31 -8.36
C ASN A 104 3.46 9.20 -9.42
N ARG A 105 2.67 9.91 -10.24
CA ARG A 105 3.14 10.71 -11.39
C ARG A 105 2.92 12.21 -11.26
N ILE A 106 2.47 12.67 -10.11
CA ILE A 106 2.33 14.10 -9.81
C ILE A 106 3.38 14.44 -8.74
N PRO A 107 4.16 15.53 -8.92
CA PRO A 107 5.13 15.95 -7.92
C PRO A 107 4.44 16.20 -6.58
N ASN A 108 5.04 15.69 -5.51
CA ASN A 108 4.51 15.93 -4.17
C ASN A 108 4.92 17.34 -3.71
N ARG A 109 4.22 17.88 -2.70
CA ARG A 109 4.51 19.24 -2.20
C ARG A 109 5.93 19.41 -1.64
N LYS A 110 6.58 18.31 -1.24
CA LYS A 110 7.92 18.33 -0.64
C LYS A 110 9.03 18.38 -1.71
N GLU A 111 8.80 17.78 -2.88
CA GLU A 111 9.76 17.71 -3.98
C GLU A 111 9.04 18.00 -5.29
N ILE A 112 9.17 19.24 -5.76
CA ILE A 112 8.48 19.77 -6.95
C ILE A 112 9.17 19.29 -8.24
N THR A 113 10.45 18.90 -8.16
CA THR A 113 11.31 18.62 -9.30
C THR A 113 11.22 17.20 -9.83
N LYS A 114 10.69 16.26 -9.05
CA LYS A 114 10.59 14.84 -9.42
C LYS A 114 9.26 14.26 -8.93
N THR A 115 8.72 13.33 -9.70
CA THR A 115 7.56 12.54 -9.27
C THR A 115 8.03 11.32 -8.47
N PRO A 116 7.19 10.75 -7.59
CA PRO A 116 7.53 9.50 -6.89
C PRO A 116 7.92 8.34 -7.82
N TYR A 117 7.46 8.37 -9.08
CA TYR A 117 7.82 7.39 -10.10
C TYR A 117 9.25 7.57 -10.66
N GLU A 118 9.80 8.79 -10.58
CA GLU A 118 11.12 9.14 -11.15
C GLU A 118 12.26 9.08 -10.12
N GLU A 119 11.98 8.68 -8.87
CA GLU A 119 12.93 8.60 -7.75
C GLU A 119 14.01 7.51 -7.86
#